data_AF-A0A7Y5NKU8-F1
#
_entry.id   AF-A0A7Y5NKU8-F1
#
_cell.length_a   1.000
_cell.length_b   1.000
_cell.length_c   1.000
_cell.angle_alpha   90.00
_cell.angle_beta   90.00
_cell.angle_gamma   90.00
#
_symmetry.space_group_name_H-M   'P 1'
#
loop_
_entity.id
_entity.type
_entity.pdbx_description
1 polymer ?
#
loop_
_entity_poly.entity_id
_entity_poly.type
_entity_poly.pdbx_seq_one_letter_code
_entity_poly.pdbx_strand_id
1 'polypeptide(L)'
;MSRDGVDCGKHGYGEATYVCPHLPRGKGRGWFTQPSDEDAAGPWPDAWCADCDRRLQSDDEAAEVELDFVVVCDGCYEAHREANWPKDVTGHLASLIARARERHTERQQQLADKYQIESYHEYSWQQDPRRLVLSAPRKPRLVAAFQMVGSYSQKTNTWLWPWAQTHYTESELEAARCVRAYGDEHKLLRLASAHWPATEQDAWDMVAVAASLYPSEGGFRVPHATGFSYLLITSVQRRKA
;
A
#
# COMPACT_ATOMS: atom_id res chain seq x y z
N MET A 1 -20.38 -2.39 3.89
CA MET A 1 -21.57 -2.19 3.03
C MET A 1 -21.10 -1.46 1.78
N SER A 2 -21.39 -1.96 0.57
CA SER A 2 -20.99 -1.30 -0.68
C SER A 2 -21.63 0.08 -0.74
N ARG A 3 -20.82 1.14 -0.89
CA ARG A 3 -21.32 2.49 -1.17
C ARG A 3 -21.72 2.51 -2.65
N ASP A 4 -22.94 2.93 -2.97
CA ASP A 4 -23.38 3.06 -4.37
C ASP A 4 -22.41 3.99 -5.11
N GLY A 5 -21.94 3.61 -6.30
CA GLY A 5 -20.93 4.39 -7.02
C GLY A 5 -21.46 5.73 -7.52
N VAL A 6 -20.55 6.65 -7.85
CA VAL A 6 -20.86 8.01 -8.32
C VAL A 6 -20.08 8.31 -9.60
N ASP A 7 -20.77 8.90 -10.59
CA ASP A 7 -20.12 9.47 -11.78
C ASP A 7 -19.86 10.95 -11.57
N CYS A 8 -18.59 11.34 -11.51
CA CYS A 8 -18.19 12.73 -11.31
C CYS A 8 -17.98 13.51 -12.62
N GLY A 9 -18.14 12.87 -13.79
CA GLY A 9 -17.87 13.44 -15.12
C GLY A 9 -16.39 13.68 -15.45
N LYS A 10 -15.50 13.70 -14.45
CA LYS A 10 -14.05 13.90 -14.62
C LYS A 10 -13.26 12.58 -14.63
N HIS A 11 -13.55 11.71 -13.67
CA HIS A 11 -12.91 10.40 -13.52
C HIS A 11 -13.85 9.24 -13.94
N GLY A 12 -15.07 9.56 -14.38
CA GLY A 12 -16.12 8.59 -14.69
C GLY A 12 -16.79 8.05 -13.43
N TYR A 13 -17.39 6.87 -13.57
CA TYR A 13 -18.02 6.12 -12.48
C TYR A 13 -16.97 5.49 -11.58
N GLY A 14 -16.98 5.86 -10.30
CA GLY A 14 -16.08 5.33 -9.28
C GLY A 14 -16.82 5.03 -7.97
N GLU A 15 -16.12 4.46 -6.99
CA GLU A 15 -16.69 4.22 -5.67
C GLU A 15 -17.02 5.56 -4.99
N ALA A 16 -18.22 5.68 -4.42
CA ALA A 16 -18.58 6.88 -3.67
C ALA A 16 -17.91 6.88 -2.30
N THR A 17 -17.37 8.03 -1.92
CA THR A 17 -16.77 8.30 -0.63
C THR A 17 -17.14 9.71 -0.16
N TYR A 18 -16.88 10.02 1.10
CA TYR A 18 -17.36 11.22 1.77
C TYR A 18 -16.18 12.06 2.27
N VAL A 19 -16.19 13.33 1.94
CA VAL A 19 -15.19 14.30 2.44
C VAL A 19 -15.86 15.54 3.00
N CYS A 20 -15.24 16.21 3.97
CA CYS A 20 -15.76 17.51 4.40
C CYS A 20 -15.67 18.52 3.24
N PRO A 21 -16.62 19.46 3.10
CA PRO A 21 -16.72 20.32 1.94
C PRO A 21 -15.60 21.37 1.83
N HIS A 22 -14.73 21.46 2.85
CA HIS A 22 -13.53 22.30 2.82
C HIS A 22 -12.40 21.70 1.98
N LEU A 23 -12.30 20.37 1.90
CA LEU A 23 -11.23 19.70 1.17
C LEU A 23 -11.30 19.97 -0.35
N PRO A 24 -12.47 19.87 -1.01
CA PRO A 24 -12.57 20.21 -2.43
C PRO A 24 -12.37 21.70 -2.76
N ARG A 25 -12.65 22.59 -1.79
CA ARG A 25 -12.56 24.06 -1.96
C ARG A 25 -11.20 24.63 -1.58
N GLY A 26 -10.33 23.82 -0.97
CA GLY A 26 -9.06 24.25 -0.39
C GLY A 26 -7.88 23.40 -0.84
N LYS A 27 -6.68 23.84 -0.44
CA LYS A 27 -5.43 23.11 -0.56
C LYS A 27 -4.62 23.30 0.72
N GLY A 28 -3.78 22.32 1.06
CA GLY A 28 -2.94 22.35 2.27
C GLY A 28 -3.74 22.44 3.57
N ARG A 29 -4.98 21.92 3.59
CA ARG A 29 -5.87 21.98 4.76
C ARG A 29 -5.62 20.85 5.78
N GLY A 30 -4.64 19.99 5.54
CA GLY A 30 -4.47 18.73 6.27
C GLY A 30 -5.43 17.65 5.77
N TRP A 31 -5.16 16.41 6.16
CA TRP A 31 -5.97 15.24 5.80
C TRP A 31 -6.08 14.31 6.99
N PHE A 32 -7.30 14.12 7.45
CA PHE A 32 -7.65 13.30 8.60
C PHE A 32 -8.74 12.33 8.18
N THR A 33 -8.71 11.13 8.76
CA THR A 33 -9.68 10.07 8.53
C THR A 33 -10.02 9.45 9.86
N GLN A 34 -11.17 8.81 9.96
CA GLN A 34 -11.55 8.13 11.20
C GLN A 34 -10.60 6.94 11.43
N PRO A 35 -10.00 6.81 12.63
CA PRO A 35 -9.41 5.55 13.05
C PRO A 35 -10.57 4.59 13.23
N SER A 36 -10.72 3.60 12.36
CA SER A 36 -11.69 2.54 12.58
C SER A 36 -10.98 1.40 13.31
N ASP A 37 -11.51 0.98 14.46
CA ASP A 37 -10.99 -0.18 15.23
C ASP A 37 -11.08 -1.50 14.44
N GLU A 38 -11.83 -1.49 13.35
CA GLU A 38 -11.80 -2.50 12.30
C GLU A 38 -11.47 -1.79 11.00
N ASP A 39 -10.51 -2.28 10.21
CA ASP A 39 -10.13 -1.80 8.86
C ASP A 39 -11.28 -1.85 7.82
N ALA A 40 -12.54 -1.86 8.27
CA ALA A 40 -13.79 -1.97 7.54
C ALA A 40 -14.17 -0.72 6.71
N ALA A 41 -13.45 0.41 6.84
CA ALA A 41 -13.76 1.64 6.11
C ALA A 41 -13.37 1.61 4.62
N GLY A 42 -12.67 0.56 4.17
CA GLY A 42 -12.22 0.42 2.79
C GLY A 42 -11.04 1.34 2.43
N PRO A 43 -10.61 1.36 1.16
CA PRO A 43 -9.47 2.15 0.69
C PRO A 43 -9.65 3.67 0.82
N TRP A 44 -10.89 4.15 0.76
CA TRP A 44 -11.24 5.57 0.78
C TRP A 44 -12.20 5.90 1.93
N PRO A 45 -11.71 5.87 3.19
CA PRO A 45 -12.51 6.18 4.37
C PRO A 45 -12.93 7.65 4.36
N ASP A 46 -13.95 7.99 5.14
CA ASP A 46 -14.41 9.37 5.25
C ASP A 46 -13.28 10.27 5.75
N ALA A 47 -13.14 11.44 5.11
CA ALA A 47 -12.00 12.31 5.34
C ALA A 47 -12.38 13.77 5.60
N TRP A 48 -11.59 14.46 6.42
CA TRP A 48 -11.82 15.86 6.77
C TRP A 48 -10.50 16.63 6.94
N CYS A 49 -10.62 17.97 6.99
CA CYS A 49 -9.48 18.87 7.16
C CYS A 49 -9.13 19.11 8.63
N ALA A 50 -7.96 19.72 8.89
CA ALA A 50 -7.48 20.04 10.23
C ALA A 50 -8.44 20.91 11.07
N ASP A 51 -9.21 21.79 10.43
CA ASP A 51 -10.18 22.64 11.15
C ASP A 51 -11.43 21.84 11.57
N CYS A 52 -11.88 20.90 10.73
CA CYS A 52 -12.93 19.95 11.09
C CYS A 52 -12.44 18.97 12.17
N ASP A 53 -11.19 18.54 12.08
CA ASP A 53 -10.57 17.63 13.06
C ASP A 53 -10.53 18.24 14.46
N ARG A 54 -10.12 19.51 14.55
CA ARG A 54 -10.10 20.27 15.81
C ARG A 54 -11.49 20.44 16.43
N ARG A 55 -12.53 20.50 15.61
CA ARG A 55 -13.92 20.54 16.09
C ARG A 55 -14.33 19.19 16.67
N LEU A 56 -14.01 18.08 15.99
CA LEU A 56 -14.32 16.73 16.46
C LEU A 56 -13.58 16.35 17.74
N GLN A 57 -12.36 16.86 17.94
CA GLN A 57 -11.55 16.63 19.14
C GLN A 57 -11.87 17.60 20.30
N SER A 58 -12.95 18.38 20.20
CA SER A 58 -13.34 19.30 21.26
C SER A 58 -13.88 18.54 22.46
N ASP A 59 -13.31 18.77 23.66
CA ASP A 59 -13.76 18.18 24.93
C ASP A 59 -15.08 18.78 25.46
N ASP A 60 -15.76 19.59 24.66
CA ASP A 60 -17.04 20.20 25.05
C ASP A 60 -18.16 19.18 24.91
N GLU A 61 -18.49 18.50 26.02
CA GLU A 61 -19.55 17.48 26.08
C GLU A 61 -20.94 18.00 25.67
N ALA A 62 -21.16 19.32 25.68
CA ALA A 62 -22.42 19.93 25.22
C ALA A 62 -22.44 20.19 23.70
N ALA A 63 -21.30 20.10 23.03
CA ALA A 63 -21.18 20.31 21.60
C ALA A 63 -21.33 18.97 20.85
N GLU A 64 -22.55 18.66 20.41
CA GLU A 64 -22.73 17.65 19.36
C GLU A 64 -22.13 18.20 18.05
N VAL A 65 -20.91 17.76 17.72
CA VAL A 65 -20.21 18.17 16.50
C VAL A 65 -20.57 17.24 15.36
N GLU A 66 -21.58 17.64 14.59
CA GLU A 66 -21.85 17.05 13.29
C GLU A 66 -21.01 17.75 12.21
N LEU A 67 -20.37 16.95 11.35
CA LEU A 67 -19.68 17.45 10.17
C LEU A 67 -20.55 17.24 8.94
N ASP A 68 -20.72 18.29 8.15
CA ASP A 68 -21.24 18.16 6.80
C ASP A 68 -20.25 17.37 5.94
N PHE A 69 -20.77 16.41 5.18
CA PHE A 69 -20.02 15.66 4.19
C PHE A 69 -20.59 15.87 2.79
N VAL A 70 -19.71 15.86 1.80
CA VAL A 70 -20.06 15.81 0.38
C VAL A 70 -19.57 14.50 -0.22
N VAL A 71 -20.35 13.97 -1.15
CA VAL A 71 -20.00 12.76 -1.90
C VAL A 71 -19.00 13.11 -3.00
N VAL A 72 -17.94 12.33 -3.12
CA VAL A 72 -16.96 12.37 -4.21
C VAL A 72 -16.65 10.94 -4.69
N CYS A 73 -16.16 10.78 -5.92
CA CYS A 73 -15.61 9.49 -6.35
C CYS A 73 -14.22 9.26 -5.76
N ASP A 74 -13.76 8.01 -5.71
CA ASP A 74 -12.39 7.58 -5.40
C ASP A 74 -11.29 8.39 -6.11
N GLY A 75 -11.44 8.67 -7.41
CA GLY A 75 -10.49 9.52 -8.15
C GLY A 75 -10.43 10.97 -7.64
N CYS A 76 -11.58 11.55 -7.26
CA CYS A 76 -11.62 12.88 -6.65
C CYS A 76 -11.07 12.84 -5.22
N TYR A 77 -11.29 11.75 -4.49
CA TYR A 77 -10.72 11.54 -3.17
C TYR A 77 -9.20 11.61 -3.21
N GLU A 78 -8.54 10.82 -4.06
CA GLU A 78 -7.07 10.83 -4.16
C GLU A 78 -6.55 12.19 -4.63
N ALA A 79 -7.24 12.86 -5.56
CA ALA A 79 -6.85 14.20 -6.02
C ALA A 79 -6.95 15.25 -4.89
N HIS A 80 -8.00 15.20 -4.07
CA HIS A 80 -8.16 16.09 -2.93
C HIS A 80 -7.21 15.73 -1.79
N ARG A 81 -6.90 14.44 -1.61
CA ARG A 81 -5.91 13.94 -0.66
C ARG A 81 -4.54 14.51 -1.00
N GLU A 82 -4.06 14.33 -2.22
CA GLU A 82 -2.78 14.88 -2.67
C GLU A 82 -2.71 16.41 -2.49
N ALA A 83 -3.80 17.12 -2.80
CA ALA A 83 -3.84 18.57 -2.67
C ALA A 83 -3.84 19.09 -1.22
N ASN A 84 -4.26 18.27 -0.26
CA ASN A 84 -4.43 18.66 1.14
C ASN A 84 -3.52 17.93 2.13
N TRP A 85 -2.81 16.90 1.69
CA TRP A 85 -1.89 16.13 2.51
C TRP A 85 -0.71 17.00 3.00
N PRO A 86 -0.25 16.83 4.25
CA PRO A 86 0.94 17.52 4.74
C PRO A 86 2.18 17.20 3.90
N LYS A 87 2.93 18.23 3.48
CA LYS A 87 4.12 18.02 2.64
C LYS A 87 5.27 17.42 3.45
N ASP A 88 5.98 16.47 2.87
CA ASP A 88 7.26 15.96 3.37
C ASP A 88 8.37 17.00 3.14
N VAL A 89 8.48 17.97 4.04
CA VAL A 89 9.47 19.06 3.93
C VAL A 89 10.88 18.65 4.35
N THR A 90 11.03 17.52 5.05
CA THR A 90 12.32 17.04 5.56
C THR A 90 13.00 16.08 4.59
N GLY A 91 12.31 15.64 3.52
CA GLY A 91 12.80 14.60 2.63
C GLY A 91 12.86 13.24 3.33
N HIS A 92 11.95 13.00 4.28
CA HIS A 92 11.91 11.78 5.06
C HIS A 92 11.70 10.55 4.17
N LEU A 93 10.77 10.61 3.21
CA LEU A 93 10.52 9.49 2.31
C LEU A 93 11.76 9.14 1.48
N ALA A 94 12.45 10.14 0.94
CA ALA A 94 13.67 9.92 0.16
C ALA A 94 14.77 9.26 1.01
N SER A 95 14.94 9.73 2.25
CA SER A 95 15.90 9.17 3.21
C SER A 95 15.54 7.76 3.68
N LEU A 96 14.23 7.46 3.79
CA LEU A 96 13.74 6.11 4.06
C LEU A 96 14.06 5.18 2.89
N ILE A 97 13.72 5.58 1.66
CA ILE A 97 13.96 4.78 0.45
C ILE A 97 15.46 4.50 0.27
N ALA A 98 16.33 5.48 0.45
CA ALA A 98 17.77 5.30 0.31
C ALA A 98 18.31 4.20 1.25
N ARG A 99 18.01 4.32 2.55
CA ARG A 99 18.41 3.32 3.56
C ARG A 99 17.76 1.95 3.31
N ALA A 100 16.51 1.96 2.87
CA ALA A 100 15.77 0.74 2.57
C ALA A 100 16.39 -0.02 1.40
N ARG A 101 16.79 0.67 0.33
CA ARG A 101 17.47 0.08 -0.84
C ARG A 101 18.77 -0.60 -0.46
N GLU A 102 19.60 0.05 0.36
CA GLU A 102 20.87 -0.52 0.83
C GLU A 102 20.64 -1.85 1.56
N ARG A 103 19.76 -1.85 2.58
CA ARG A 103 19.41 -3.06 3.34
C ARG A 103 18.77 -4.14 2.48
N HIS A 104 17.88 -3.74 1.57
CA HIS A 104 17.22 -4.67 0.67
C HIS A 104 18.23 -5.35 -0.27
N THR A 105 19.22 -4.61 -0.77
CA THR A 105 20.29 -5.16 -1.62
C THR A 105 21.10 -6.21 -0.86
N GLU A 106 21.50 -5.91 0.38
CA GLU A 106 22.21 -6.87 1.23
C GLU A 106 21.39 -8.14 1.49
N ARG A 107 20.10 -7.99 1.83
CA ARG A 107 19.21 -9.13 2.06
C ARG A 107 18.97 -9.95 0.79
N GLN A 108 18.78 -9.28 -0.35
CA GLN A 108 18.62 -9.95 -1.63
C GLN A 108 19.85 -10.79 -1.98
N GLN A 109 21.06 -10.27 -1.71
CA GLN A 109 22.31 -11.02 -1.90
C GLN A 109 22.39 -12.22 -0.94
N GLN A 110 22.05 -12.04 0.34
CA GLN A 110 22.03 -13.14 1.32
C GLN A 110 21.04 -14.24 0.93
N LEU A 111 19.84 -13.87 0.44
CA LEU A 111 18.84 -14.79 -0.09
C LEU A 111 19.39 -15.55 -1.30
N ALA A 112 20.05 -14.85 -2.22
CA ALA A 112 20.68 -15.44 -3.40
C ALA A 112 21.79 -16.42 -3.02
N ASP A 113 22.71 -16.05 -2.12
CA ASP A 113 23.83 -16.90 -1.71
C ASP A 113 23.37 -18.14 -0.95
N LYS A 114 22.44 -17.97 0.00
CA LYS A 114 21.95 -19.05 0.88
C LYS A 114 21.07 -20.07 0.14
N TYR A 115 20.20 -19.59 -0.75
CA TYR A 115 19.21 -20.44 -1.41
C TYR A 115 19.50 -20.72 -2.89
N GLN A 116 20.42 -19.96 -3.49
CA GLN A 116 20.70 -19.97 -4.93
C GLN A 116 19.45 -19.68 -5.74
N ILE A 117 18.63 -18.73 -5.28
CA ILE A 117 17.28 -18.47 -5.79
C ILE A 117 17.26 -18.16 -7.29
N GLU A 118 18.29 -17.47 -7.79
CA GLU A 118 18.45 -17.10 -9.20
C GLU A 118 18.65 -18.29 -10.13
N SER A 119 19.04 -19.44 -9.57
CA SER A 119 19.27 -20.66 -10.33
C SER A 119 17.98 -21.48 -10.58
N TYR A 120 16.83 -20.98 -10.11
CA TYR A 120 15.50 -21.52 -10.31
C TYR A 120 14.76 -20.71 -11.38
N HIS A 121 14.34 -21.37 -12.47
CA HIS A 121 13.72 -20.74 -13.64
C HIS A 121 12.22 -21.02 -13.74
N GLU A 122 11.72 -21.99 -12.98
CA GLU A 122 10.30 -22.29 -12.89
C GLU A 122 9.76 -21.88 -11.52
N TYR A 123 8.57 -21.30 -11.51
CA TYR A 123 7.88 -21.01 -10.28
C TYR A 123 6.38 -21.27 -10.39
N SER A 124 5.77 -21.61 -9.27
CA SER A 124 4.33 -21.52 -9.08
C SER A 124 4.05 -20.77 -7.79
N TRP A 125 2.94 -20.06 -7.73
CA TRP A 125 2.55 -19.34 -6.53
C TRP A 125 1.05 -19.50 -6.28
N GLN A 126 0.69 -19.51 -5.00
CA GLN A 126 -0.68 -19.60 -4.53
C GLN A 126 -0.89 -18.49 -3.51
N GLN A 127 -1.94 -17.70 -3.73
CA GLN A 127 -2.33 -16.61 -2.83
C GLN A 127 -2.79 -17.19 -1.47
N ASP A 128 -3.66 -18.19 -1.47
CA ASP A 128 -3.98 -19.01 -0.31
C ASP A 128 -3.49 -20.44 -0.59
N PRO A 129 -2.48 -20.97 0.13
CA PRO A 129 -2.00 -20.59 1.48
C PRO A 129 -0.66 -19.81 1.50
N ARG A 130 -0.50 -18.77 0.68
CA ARG A 130 0.71 -17.91 0.58
C ARG A 130 2.00 -18.68 0.36
N ARG A 131 2.05 -19.47 -0.71
CA ARG A 131 3.26 -20.24 -1.07
C ARG A 131 3.78 -19.84 -2.43
N LEU A 132 5.05 -19.46 -2.48
CA LEU A 132 5.85 -19.40 -3.70
C LEU A 132 6.71 -20.65 -3.74
N VAL A 133 6.62 -21.42 -4.82
CA VAL A 133 7.43 -22.61 -5.03
C VAL A 133 8.33 -22.41 -6.22
N LEU A 134 9.63 -22.53 -6.01
CA LEU A 134 10.65 -22.43 -7.04
C LEU A 134 11.17 -23.83 -7.35
N SER A 135 11.24 -24.14 -8.65
CA SER A 135 11.64 -25.44 -9.19
C SER A 135 12.79 -25.30 -10.18
N ALA A 136 13.67 -26.30 -10.18
CA ALA A 136 14.75 -26.44 -11.13
C ALA A 136 15.13 -27.92 -11.29
N PRO A 137 15.57 -28.38 -12.47
CA PRO A 137 15.99 -29.75 -12.69
C PRO A 137 17.08 -30.17 -11.70
N ARG A 138 16.90 -31.36 -11.10
CA ARG A 138 17.87 -31.99 -10.18
C ARG A 138 18.21 -31.15 -8.93
N LYS A 139 17.36 -30.19 -8.55
CA LYS A 139 17.50 -29.41 -7.32
C LYS A 139 16.31 -29.66 -6.38
N PRO A 140 16.50 -29.59 -5.05
CA PRO A 140 15.40 -29.50 -4.10
C PRO A 140 14.51 -28.30 -4.43
N ARG A 141 13.20 -28.43 -4.26
CA ARG A 141 12.27 -27.30 -4.42
C ARG A 141 12.50 -26.30 -3.28
N LEU A 142 12.41 -25.01 -3.60
CA LEU A 142 12.30 -23.98 -2.56
C LEU A 142 10.84 -23.68 -2.35
N VAL A 143 10.37 -23.77 -1.11
CA VAL A 143 9.02 -23.37 -0.72
C VAL A 143 9.17 -22.16 0.18
N ALA A 144 8.70 -21.01 -0.31
CA ALA A 144 8.77 -19.74 0.37
C ALA A 144 7.38 -19.29 0.82
N ALA A 145 7.30 -18.77 2.04
CA ALA A 145 6.15 -17.98 2.49
C ALA A 145 6.38 -16.52 2.08
N PHE A 146 5.29 -15.80 1.81
CA PHE A 146 5.38 -14.41 1.39
C PHE A 146 4.24 -13.55 1.93
N GLN A 147 4.46 -12.24 1.91
CA GLN A 147 3.46 -11.19 2.10
C GLN A 147 3.25 -10.44 0.78
N MET A 148 2.03 -9.97 0.54
CA MET A 148 1.76 -9.11 -0.63
C MET A 148 2.28 -7.70 -0.35
N VAL A 149 3.02 -7.12 -1.30
CA VAL A 149 3.50 -5.73 -1.18
C VAL A 149 2.72 -4.79 -2.06
N GLY A 150 2.43 -5.18 -3.30
CA GLY A 150 1.65 -4.37 -4.23
C GLY A 150 1.88 -4.78 -5.68
N SER A 151 1.28 -4.02 -6.59
CA SER A 151 1.40 -4.26 -8.02
C SER A 151 1.72 -2.98 -8.77
N TYR A 152 2.47 -3.14 -9.87
CA TYR A 152 2.79 -2.08 -10.79
C TYR A 152 2.14 -2.37 -12.15
N SER A 153 1.32 -1.43 -12.62
CA SER A 153 0.69 -1.47 -13.95
C SER A 153 1.57 -0.73 -14.96
N GLN A 154 2.07 -1.43 -15.96
CA GLN A 154 2.77 -0.84 -17.11
C GLN A 154 1.81 -0.14 -18.07
N LYS A 155 0.51 -0.48 -18.02
CA LYS A 155 -0.52 0.15 -18.86
C LYS A 155 -0.82 1.59 -18.41
N THR A 156 -0.87 1.80 -17.09
CA THR A 156 -1.29 3.07 -16.49
C THR A 156 -0.16 3.80 -15.76
N ASN A 157 1.03 3.17 -15.66
CA ASN A 157 2.17 3.66 -14.88
C ASN A 157 1.76 3.98 -13.44
N THR A 158 1.18 2.99 -12.75
CA THR A 158 0.58 3.18 -11.43
C THR A 158 1.02 2.08 -10.49
N TRP A 159 1.35 2.46 -9.26
CA TRP A 159 1.52 1.54 -8.14
C TRP A 159 0.20 1.39 -7.40
N LEU A 160 -0.17 0.17 -7.01
CA LEU A 160 -1.36 -0.15 -6.21
C LEU A 160 -0.96 -0.98 -5.00
N TRP A 161 -1.33 -0.51 -3.81
CA TRP A 161 -1.16 -1.28 -2.58
C TRP A 161 -2.23 -2.38 -2.46
N PRO A 162 -1.91 -3.54 -1.86
CA PRO A 162 -2.83 -4.65 -1.74
C PRO A 162 -3.89 -4.38 -0.66
N TRP A 163 -3.62 -3.55 0.35
CA TRP A 163 -4.61 -3.17 1.35
C TRP A 163 -5.77 -2.34 0.78
N ALA A 164 -5.61 -1.81 -0.43
CA ALA A 164 -6.67 -1.11 -1.14
C ALA A 164 -7.58 -2.06 -1.95
N GLN A 165 -7.30 -3.35 -1.94
CA GLN A 165 -8.03 -4.35 -2.70
C GLN A 165 -8.77 -5.28 -1.73
N THR A 166 -10.06 -5.50 -1.99
CA THR A 166 -10.98 -6.18 -1.07
C THR A 166 -10.92 -7.71 -1.11
N HIS A 167 -10.19 -8.29 -2.08
CA HIS A 167 -10.07 -9.74 -2.23
C HIS A 167 -8.91 -10.36 -1.44
N TYR A 168 -8.11 -9.56 -0.73
CA TYR A 168 -7.07 -10.05 0.17
C TYR A 168 -7.60 -10.21 1.59
N THR A 169 -7.10 -11.24 2.27
CA THR A 169 -7.34 -11.50 3.68
C THR A 169 -6.41 -10.68 4.56
N GLU A 170 -6.80 -10.49 5.83
CA GLU A 170 -5.99 -9.79 6.85
C GLU A 170 -4.55 -10.31 6.92
N SER A 171 -4.38 -11.64 6.88
CA SER A 171 -3.07 -12.28 7.00
C SER A 171 -2.15 -12.03 5.80
N GLU A 172 -2.71 -11.71 4.63
CA GLU A 172 -1.97 -11.41 3.40
C GLU A 172 -1.49 -9.96 3.33
N LEU A 173 -2.05 -9.10 4.18
CA LEU A 173 -1.87 -7.65 4.14
C LEU A 173 -0.96 -7.13 5.25
N GLU A 174 -0.46 -7.97 6.15
CA GLU A 174 0.31 -7.57 7.33
C GLU A 174 1.47 -6.61 6.97
N ALA A 175 2.31 -6.98 5.99
CA ALA A 175 3.43 -6.14 5.58
C ALA A 175 2.97 -4.80 4.98
N ALA A 176 1.96 -4.83 4.11
CA ALA A 176 1.44 -3.63 3.47
C ALA A 176 0.73 -2.69 4.48
N ARG A 177 0.13 -3.23 5.54
CA ARG A 177 -0.47 -2.45 6.63
C ARG A 177 0.58 -1.82 7.53
N CYS A 178 1.68 -2.51 7.82
CA CYS A 178 2.81 -1.87 8.49
C CYS A 178 3.32 -0.67 7.69
N VAL A 179 3.38 -0.77 6.36
CA VAL A 179 3.77 0.35 5.49
C VAL A 179 2.74 1.49 5.54
N ARG A 180 1.45 1.17 5.45
CA ARG A 180 0.37 2.17 5.54
C ARG A 180 0.41 2.94 6.86
N ALA A 181 0.47 2.21 7.98
CA ALA A 181 0.53 2.80 9.32
C ALA A 181 1.74 3.72 9.46
N TYR A 182 2.91 3.29 9.00
CA TYR A 182 4.12 4.13 8.96
C TYR A 182 3.91 5.39 8.10
N GLY A 183 3.24 5.25 6.95
CA GLY A 183 2.85 6.36 6.08
C GLY A 183 1.94 7.38 6.75
N ASP A 184 0.92 6.91 7.47
CA ASP A 184 -0.04 7.77 8.17
C ASP A 184 0.60 8.48 9.38
N GLU A 185 1.44 7.77 10.14
CA GLU A 185 2.19 8.31 11.29
C GLU A 185 3.17 9.41 10.84
N HIS A 186 3.97 9.12 9.81
CA HIS A 186 5.02 10.03 9.34
C HIS A 186 4.58 10.97 8.21
N LYS A 187 3.28 10.98 7.89
CA LYS A 187 2.68 11.80 6.82
C LYS A 187 3.35 11.61 5.45
N LEU A 188 3.67 10.36 5.10
CA LEU A 188 4.26 9.99 3.81
C LEU A 188 3.17 9.50 2.84
N LEU A 189 2.64 10.41 2.01
CA LEU A 189 1.48 10.15 1.15
C LEU A 189 1.60 8.88 0.30
N ARG A 190 2.76 8.62 -0.31
CA ARG A 190 2.96 7.44 -1.19
C ARG A 190 2.81 6.09 -0.47
N LEU A 191 3.01 6.08 0.84
CA LEU A 191 2.82 4.88 1.67
C LEU A 191 1.38 4.74 2.17
N ALA A 192 0.62 5.84 2.18
CA ALA A 192 -0.71 5.94 2.78
C ALA A 192 -1.87 6.05 1.77
N SER A 193 -1.61 6.45 0.52
CA SER A 193 -2.58 6.46 -0.60
C SER A 193 -2.70 5.10 -1.26
N ALA A 194 -3.91 4.75 -1.69
CA ALA A 194 -4.20 3.42 -2.25
C ALA A 194 -3.37 3.14 -3.50
N HIS A 195 -3.28 4.14 -4.37
CA HIS A 195 -2.50 4.09 -5.59
C HIS A 195 -1.91 5.45 -5.95
N TRP A 196 -0.88 5.45 -6.78
CA TRP A 196 -0.27 6.69 -7.27
C TRP A 196 0.56 6.45 -8.56
N PRO A 197 0.79 7.49 -9.38
CA PRO A 197 1.62 7.39 -10.58
C PRO A 197 3.06 6.99 -10.25
N ALA A 198 3.53 5.88 -10.78
CA ALA A 198 4.80 5.26 -10.41
C ALA A 198 5.60 4.77 -11.62
N THR A 199 6.89 4.57 -11.41
CA THR A 199 7.78 3.82 -12.30
C THR A 199 8.01 2.40 -11.79
N GLU A 200 8.66 1.55 -12.59
CA GLU A 200 9.08 0.23 -12.11
C GLU A 200 10.13 0.33 -10.98
N GLN A 201 10.96 1.38 -10.98
CA GLN A 201 11.92 1.61 -9.89
C GLN A 201 11.20 1.95 -8.58
N ASP A 202 10.16 2.79 -8.64
CA ASP A 202 9.32 3.10 -7.49
C ASP A 202 8.70 1.83 -6.87
N ALA A 203 8.30 0.86 -7.69
CA ALA A 203 7.77 -0.41 -7.22
C ALA A 203 8.79 -1.21 -6.39
N TRP A 204 10.04 -1.29 -6.84
CA TRP A 204 11.12 -1.91 -6.05
C TRP A 204 11.48 -1.10 -4.80
N ASP A 205 11.34 0.23 -4.83
CA ASP A 205 11.51 1.06 -3.65
C ASP A 205 10.46 0.72 -2.59
N MET A 206 9.21 0.49 -3.00
CA MET A 206 8.14 0.08 -2.08
C MET A 206 8.39 -1.30 -1.48
N VAL A 207 8.97 -2.24 -2.24
CA VAL A 207 9.43 -3.53 -1.70
C VAL A 207 10.54 -3.34 -0.67
N ALA A 208 11.52 -2.48 -0.96
CA ALA A 208 12.60 -2.20 -0.03
C ALA A 208 12.09 -1.55 1.27
N VAL A 209 11.14 -0.62 1.16
CA VAL A 209 10.48 0.01 2.31
C VAL A 209 9.70 -1.04 3.12
N ALA A 210 8.89 -1.87 2.46
CA ALA A 210 8.17 -2.95 3.13
C ALA A 210 9.12 -3.91 3.86
N ALA A 211 10.23 -4.30 3.22
CA ALA A 211 11.26 -5.13 3.84
C ALA A 211 11.90 -4.46 5.06
N SER A 212 12.00 -3.13 5.09
CA SER A 212 12.57 -2.40 6.22
C SER A 212 11.63 -2.31 7.42
N LEU A 213 10.32 -2.43 7.19
CA LEU A 213 9.28 -2.30 8.21
C LEU A 213 8.70 -3.66 8.66
N TYR A 214 8.87 -4.72 7.86
CA TYR A 214 8.35 -6.05 8.14
C TYR A 214 9.45 -7.13 8.00
N PRO A 215 9.55 -8.10 8.93
CA PRO A 215 10.55 -9.17 8.86
C PRO A 215 10.53 -9.93 7.53
N SER A 216 11.69 -10.01 6.87
CA SER A 216 11.79 -10.56 5.52
C SER A 216 13.21 -11.00 5.16
N GLU A 217 13.28 -11.95 4.22
CA GLU A 217 14.52 -12.48 3.64
C GLU A 217 14.86 -11.78 2.29
N GLY A 218 13.87 -11.21 1.59
CA GLY A 218 14.09 -10.48 0.34
C GLY A 218 12.81 -10.27 -0.47
N GLY A 219 12.96 -9.74 -1.68
CA GLY A 219 11.86 -9.45 -2.59
C GLY A 219 11.75 -10.46 -3.74
N PHE A 220 10.54 -10.62 -4.28
CA PHE A 220 10.28 -11.36 -5.51
C PHE A 220 9.21 -10.65 -6.34
N ARG A 221 9.23 -10.83 -7.66
CA ARG A 221 8.19 -10.30 -8.55
C ARG A 221 7.60 -11.38 -9.43
N VAL A 222 6.31 -11.25 -9.70
CA VAL A 222 5.54 -12.14 -10.58
C VAL A 222 5.01 -11.31 -11.75
N PRO A 223 5.49 -11.54 -12.99
CA PRO A 223 4.93 -10.91 -14.18
C PRO A 223 3.49 -11.38 -14.44
N HIS A 224 2.68 -10.47 -14.97
CA HIS A 224 1.39 -10.75 -15.59
C HIS A 224 1.23 -9.89 -16.85
N ALA A 225 0.10 -10.03 -17.57
CA ALA A 225 -0.07 -9.47 -18.92
C ALA A 225 0.17 -7.95 -19.06
N THR A 226 0.03 -7.19 -17.97
CA THR A 226 0.06 -5.71 -17.97
C THR A 226 0.99 -5.13 -16.90
N GLY A 227 1.87 -5.94 -16.30
CA GLY A 227 2.76 -5.47 -15.25
C GLY A 227 3.28 -6.56 -14.33
N PHE A 228 3.47 -6.21 -13.06
CA PHE A 228 4.06 -7.11 -12.05
C PHE A 228 3.34 -7.01 -10.71
N SER A 229 3.21 -8.15 -10.05
CA SER A 229 2.94 -8.23 -8.61
C SER A 229 4.25 -8.41 -7.84
N TYR A 230 4.39 -7.72 -6.73
CA TYR A 230 5.57 -7.75 -5.89
C TYR A 230 5.26 -8.40 -4.54
N LEU A 231 6.14 -9.32 -4.16
CA LEU A 231 6.04 -10.17 -2.99
C LEU A 231 7.23 -9.90 -2.07
N LEU A 232 6.98 -9.96 -0.77
CA LEU A 232 8.02 -9.95 0.25
C LEU A 232 8.19 -11.37 0.77
N ILE A 233 9.35 -11.99 0.53
CA ILE A 233 9.65 -13.34 1.02
C ILE A 233 9.93 -13.26 2.52
N THR A 234 9.15 -13.98 3.32
CA THR A 234 9.24 -13.96 4.79
C THR A 234 9.98 -15.17 5.35
N SER A 235 9.97 -16.30 4.63
CA SER A 235 10.78 -17.46 4.96
C SER A 235 10.97 -18.35 3.73
N VAL A 236 12.05 -19.14 3.72
CA VAL A 236 12.33 -20.10 2.64
C VAL A 236 12.79 -21.44 3.22
N GLN A 237 12.20 -22.52 2.71
CA GLN A 237 12.50 -23.90 3.11
C GLN A 237 12.88 -24.74 1.89
N ARG A 238 13.94 -25.55 2.02
CA ARG A 238 14.28 -26.58 1.02
C ARG A 238 13.40 -27.81 1.26
N ARG A 239 12.67 -28.26 0.24
CA ARG A 239 11.91 -29.50 0.26
C ARG A 239 12.52 -30.48 -0.73
N LYS A 240 12.72 -31.73 -0.29
CA LYS A 240 13.11 -32.81 -1.21
C LYS A 240 12.04 -32.88 -2.32
N ALA A 241 12.52 -33.03 -3.56
CA ALA A 241 11.67 -33.14 -4.73
C ALA A 241 10.76 -34.37 -4.62
#